data_AF-A0A9E4ZGH3-F1
#
_entry.id   AF-A0A9E4ZGH3-F1
#
_cell.length_a   1.000
_cell.length_b   1.000
_cell.length_c   1.000
_cell.angle_alpha   90.00
_cell.angle_beta   90.00
_cell.angle_gamma   90.00
#
_symmetry.space_group_name_H-M   'P 1'
#
loop_
_entity.id
_entity.type
_entity.pdbx_description
1 polymer ?
#
loop_
_entity_poly.entity_id
_entity_poly.type
_entity_poly.pdbx_seq_one_letter_code
_entity_poly.pdbx_strand_id
1 'polypeptide(L)'
;MVNSTKIKIFKNLTQPATISELAAILELDHSTISKALNALEKDGFVVKQKKGKQVYVNRSDSLHSKSLGDVIIEFPRLPLSKILTSSSLHVLSVLENPRSMIDIAEITGLNRQTVSSTIHELAKYGIVLKKESKYILSERHPLIKNFVDNYWKYVTNKNLRMISEDTVLIWQRGPEFLFKIDIAFDENKKKNKKNAIHPTAINVFHKYDLRVMSDTRYYFYTKRKPKAEDYFIHTILIDPHSSIYNSYALALSSKISSSELLKFGKYYDIEDHVKTLLEYVDAKKKNSNFVLPWNEYKDLVKDLE
;
A
#
# COMPACT_ATOMS: atom_id res chain seq x y z
N MET A 1 12.16 -8.57 5.30
CA MET A 1 12.48 -8.51 3.85
C MET A 1 13.57 -9.46 3.44
N VAL A 2 13.43 -9.97 2.22
CA VAL A 2 14.07 -11.19 1.72
C VAL A 2 15.49 -10.87 1.22
N ASN A 3 16.49 -11.03 2.08
CA ASN A 3 17.89 -10.94 1.67
C ASN A 3 18.31 -12.23 0.93
N SER A 4 19.55 -12.26 0.42
CA SER A 4 20.09 -13.42 -0.32
C SER A 4 19.91 -14.74 0.44
N THR A 5 20.22 -14.77 1.75
CA THR A 5 20.05 -15.94 2.60
C THR A 5 18.61 -16.42 2.66
N LYS A 6 17.65 -15.52 2.86
CA LYS A 6 16.22 -15.88 2.93
C LYS A 6 15.68 -16.41 1.60
N ILE A 7 16.10 -15.83 0.47
CA ILE A 7 15.75 -16.35 -0.87
C ILE A 7 16.31 -17.76 -1.05
N LYS A 8 17.57 -18.00 -0.68
CA LYS A 8 18.20 -19.32 -0.75
C LYS A 8 17.49 -20.35 0.12
N ILE A 9 17.14 -20.01 1.36
CA ILE A 9 16.37 -20.89 2.25
C ILE A 9 15.01 -21.21 1.62
N PHE A 10 14.25 -20.19 1.20
CA PHE A 10 12.94 -20.39 0.61
C PHE A 10 13.01 -21.27 -0.65
N LYS A 11 14.02 -21.07 -1.51
CA LYS A 11 14.27 -21.87 -2.71
C LYS A 11 14.49 -23.36 -2.38
N ASN A 12 15.24 -23.67 -1.32
CA ASN A 12 15.53 -25.05 -0.90
C ASN A 12 14.41 -25.70 -0.07
N LEU A 13 13.40 -24.94 0.37
CA LEU A 13 12.20 -25.48 1.03
C LEU A 13 11.18 -26.01 0.01
N THR A 14 11.56 -26.95 -0.84
CA THR A 14 10.63 -27.70 -1.71
C THR A 14 9.90 -28.80 -0.95
N GLN A 15 10.49 -29.28 0.14
CA GLN A 15 9.95 -30.25 1.08
C GLN A 15 10.23 -29.80 2.52
N PRO A 16 9.52 -30.36 3.53
CA PRO A 16 9.80 -30.06 4.93
C PRO A 16 11.26 -30.31 5.29
N ALA A 17 11.92 -29.33 5.90
CA ALA A 17 13.31 -29.45 6.31
C ALA A 17 13.56 -28.92 7.73
N THR A 18 14.55 -29.46 8.41
CA THR A 18 15.03 -28.98 9.71
C THR A 18 16.05 -27.85 9.55
N ILE A 19 16.33 -27.12 10.64
CA ILE A 19 17.39 -26.09 10.65
C ILE A 19 18.75 -26.71 10.34
N SER A 20 19.03 -27.90 10.88
CA SER A 20 20.30 -28.60 10.66
C SER A 20 20.48 -29.06 9.21
N GLU A 21 19.41 -29.54 8.57
CA GLU A 21 19.43 -29.88 7.14
C GLU A 21 19.67 -28.65 6.27
N LEU A 22 18.96 -27.54 6.53
CA LEU A 22 19.15 -26.29 5.79
C LEU A 22 20.56 -25.69 5.99
N ALA A 23 21.11 -25.81 7.20
CA ALA A 23 22.48 -25.39 7.50
C ALA A 23 23.51 -26.19 6.71
N ALA A 24 23.33 -27.52 6.62
CA ALA A 24 24.18 -28.39 5.83
C ALA A 24 24.09 -28.09 4.32
N ILE A 25 22.87 -27.97 3.78
CA ILE A 25 22.64 -27.70 2.34
C ILE A 25 23.21 -26.35 1.90
N LEU A 26 23.08 -25.32 2.75
CA LEU A 26 23.50 -23.97 2.42
C LEU A 26 24.92 -23.63 2.87
N GLU A 27 25.59 -24.56 3.57
CA GLU A 27 26.92 -24.36 4.17
C GLU A 27 26.96 -23.08 5.04
N LEU A 28 25.92 -22.88 5.85
CA LEU A 28 25.78 -21.72 6.74
C LEU A 28 25.63 -22.18 8.18
N ASP A 29 26.07 -21.36 9.13
CA ASP A 29 25.92 -21.67 10.54
C ASP A 29 24.44 -21.69 10.98
N HIS A 30 24.17 -22.48 12.01
CA HIS A 30 22.83 -22.71 12.53
C HIS A 30 22.16 -21.42 13.04
N SER A 31 22.94 -20.47 13.56
CA SER A 31 22.42 -19.18 14.05
C SER A 31 21.92 -18.32 12.89
N THR A 32 22.67 -18.29 11.78
CA THR A 32 22.29 -17.58 10.56
C THR A 32 21.00 -18.14 9.96
N ILE A 33 20.89 -19.47 9.82
CA ILE A 33 19.66 -20.10 9.32
C ILE A 33 18.48 -19.83 10.26
N SER A 34 18.66 -20.00 11.57
CA SER A 34 17.62 -19.76 12.57
C SER A 34 17.10 -18.31 12.53
N LYS A 35 18.00 -17.31 12.49
CA LYS A 35 17.64 -15.88 12.35
C LYS A 35 16.86 -15.61 11.07
N ALA A 36 17.31 -16.18 9.94
CA ALA A 36 16.64 -16.00 8.66
C ALA A 36 15.25 -16.64 8.63
N LEU A 37 15.10 -17.83 9.20
CA LEU A 37 13.82 -18.54 9.34
C LEU A 37 12.84 -17.80 10.24
N ASN A 38 13.28 -17.30 11.39
CA ASN A 38 12.44 -16.49 12.28
C ASN A 38 11.88 -15.25 11.55
N ALA A 39 12.71 -14.63 10.71
CA ALA A 39 12.27 -13.49 9.91
C ALA A 39 11.34 -13.89 8.76
N LEU A 40 11.56 -15.02 8.08
CA LEU A 40 10.64 -15.54 7.06
C LEU A 40 9.29 -15.92 7.66
N GLU A 41 9.28 -16.54 8.85
CA GLU A 41 8.06 -16.89 9.58
C GLU A 41 7.30 -15.63 10.01
N LYS A 42 8.02 -14.65 10.58
CA LYS A 42 7.44 -13.33 10.89
C LYS A 42 6.86 -12.67 9.64
N ASP A 43 7.54 -12.74 8.50
CA ASP A 43 7.08 -12.18 7.22
C ASP A 43 6.04 -13.10 6.53
N GLY A 44 5.63 -14.21 7.16
CA GLY A 44 4.57 -15.11 6.69
C GLY A 44 4.92 -15.98 5.50
N PHE A 45 6.20 -16.14 5.16
CA PHE A 45 6.64 -16.97 4.04
C PHE A 45 6.76 -18.44 4.40
N VAL A 46 7.05 -18.75 5.67
CA VAL A 46 7.24 -20.12 6.15
C VAL A 46 6.45 -20.34 7.43
N VAL A 47 6.17 -21.61 7.72
CA VAL A 47 5.57 -22.06 8.97
C VAL A 47 6.45 -23.12 9.61
N LYS A 48 6.56 -23.08 10.94
CA LYS A 48 7.23 -24.13 11.71
C LYS A 48 6.21 -25.11 12.27
N GLN A 49 6.52 -26.39 12.17
CA GLN A 49 5.72 -27.48 12.71
C GLN A 49 6.61 -28.38 13.56
N LYS A 50 6.21 -28.58 14.82
CA LYS A 50 6.90 -29.50 15.72
C LYS A 50 6.38 -30.92 15.48
N LYS A 51 7.27 -31.85 15.17
CA LYS A 51 6.98 -33.29 15.08
C LYS A 51 7.92 -34.03 16.03
N GLY A 52 7.38 -34.48 17.16
CA GLY A 52 8.17 -35.07 18.24
C GLY A 52 9.19 -34.08 18.83
N LYS A 53 10.47 -34.46 18.82
CA LYS A 53 11.58 -33.62 19.30
C LYS A 53 12.13 -32.66 18.25
N GLN A 54 11.72 -32.79 16.97
CA GLN A 54 12.23 -31.98 15.88
C GLN A 54 11.24 -30.90 15.44
N VAL A 55 11.79 -29.80 14.92
CA VAL A 55 11.02 -28.69 14.33
C VAL A 55 11.32 -28.68 12.84
N TYR A 56 10.28 -28.91 12.05
CA TYR A 56 10.31 -28.83 10.60
C TYR A 56 9.81 -27.47 10.13
N VAL A 57 10.36 -27.00 9.03
CA VAL A 57 9.95 -25.76 8.37
C VAL A 57 9.38 -26.11 7.00
N ASN A 58 8.25 -25.50 6.68
CA ASN A 58 7.61 -25.57 5.37
C ASN A 58 7.39 -24.17 4.80
N ARG A 59 7.29 -24.06 3.47
CA ARG A 59 6.65 -22.89 2.86
C ARG A 59 5.22 -22.77 3.38
N SER A 60 4.78 -21.54 3.64
CA SER A 60 3.40 -21.31 4.07
C SER A 60 2.44 -21.37 2.90
N ASP A 61 1.17 -21.62 3.18
CA ASP A 61 0.08 -21.62 2.20
C ASP A 61 -0.45 -20.25 1.80
N SER A 62 0.15 -19.17 2.34
CA SER A 62 -0.24 -17.80 2.04
C SER A 62 -0.01 -17.43 0.57
N LEU A 63 -0.82 -16.52 0.03
CA LEU A 63 -0.75 -16.11 -1.37
C LEU A 63 0.61 -15.53 -1.76
N HIS A 64 1.23 -14.72 -0.89
CA HIS A 64 2.54 -14.12 -1.16
C HIS A 64 3.68 -15.14 -1.09
N SER A 65 3.54 -16.18 -0.26
CA SER A 65 4.46 -17.32 -0.24
C SER A 65 4.36 -18.13 -1.53
N LYS A 66 3.15 -18.51 -1.94
CA LYS A 66 2.91 -19.26 -3.18
C LYS A 66 3.41 -18.50 -4.41
N SER A 67 3.04 -17.22 -4.55
CA SER A 67 3.49 -16.39 -5.68
C SER A 67 5.00 -16.15 -5.69
N LEU A 68 5.69 -16.12 -4.55
CA LEU A 68 7.17 -16.12 -4.54
C LEU A 68 7.74 -17.44 -5.07
N GLY A 69 7.10 -18.57 -4.73
CA GLY A 69 7.42 -19.88 -5.30
C GLY A 69 7.32 -19.88 -6.82
N ASP A 70 6.22 -19.35 -7.37
CA ASP A 70 6.00 -19.25 -8.81
C ASP A 70 7.08 -18.39 -9.49
N VAL A 71 7.42 -17.24 -8.89
CA VAL A 71 8.51 -16.37 -9.39
C VAL A 71 9.86 -17.10 -9.42
N ILE A 72 10.17 -17.91 -8.41
CA ILE A 72 11.44 -18.68 -8.35
C ILE A 72 11.48 -19.77 -9.41
N ILE A 73 10.35 -20.43 -9.67
CA ILE A 73 10.23 -21.52 -10.65
C ILE A 73 10.34 -20.95 -12.07
N GLU A 74 9.58 -19.89 -12.37
CA GLU A 74 9.52 -19.28 -13.70
C GLU A 74 10.81 -18.52 -14.05
N PHE A 75 11.39 -17.84 -13.06
CA PHE A 75 12.56 -16.98 -13.27
C PHE A 75 13.79 -17.40 -12.45
N PRO A 76 14.32 -18.62 -12.64
CA PRO A 76 15.34 -19.19 -11.76
C PRO A 76 16.70 -18.47 -11.86
N ARG A 77 16.93 -17.72 -12.95
CA ARG A 77 18.15 -16.95 -13.22
C ARG A 77 18.06 -15.49 -12.77
N LEU A 78 16.88 -14.99 -12.39
CA LEU A 78 16.77 -13.62 -11.92
C LEU A 78 17.43 -13.47 -10.53
N PRO A 79 18.19 -12.39 -10.29
CA PRO A 79 18.82 -12.16 -8.99
C PRO A 79 17.78 -11.60 -8.01
N LEU A 80 16.87 -12.45 -7.54
CA LEU A 80 15.73 -12.06 -6.69
C LEU A 80 16.13 -11.24 -5.46
N SER A 81 17.29 -11.51 -4.87
CA SER A 81 17.80 -10.74 -3.73
C SER A 81 18.13 -9.28 -4.05
N LYS A 82 18.35 -8.94 -5.33
CA LYS A 82 18.59 -7.57 -5.83
C LYS A 82 17.32 -6.88 -6.30
N ILE A 83 16.34 -7.65 -6.80
CA ILE A 83 15.12 -7.10 -7.40
C ILE A 83 13.89 -7.15 -6.48
N LEU A 84 13.92 -7.93 -5.39
CA LEU A 84 12.85 -8.01 -4.39
C LEU A 84 13.26 -7.35 -3.06
N THR A 85 14.00 -6.24 -3.15
CA THR A 85 14.39 -5.43 -1.99
C THR A 85 13.22 -4.60 -1.46
N SER A 86 13.39 -3.95 -0.30
CA SER A 86 12.40 -2.99 0.22
C SER A 86 12.04 -1.92 -0.78
N SER A 87 13.03 -1.23 -1.29
CA SER A 87 12.82 -0.15 -2.25
C SER A 87 12.16 -0.68 -3.52
N SER A 88 12.56 -1.86 -4.00
CA SER A 88 11.95 -2.50 -5.17
C SER A 88 10.47 -2.77 -4.95
N LEU A 89 10.05 -3.38 -3.84
CA LEU A 89 8.63 -3.66 -3.60
C LEU A 89 7.79 -2.38 -3.45
N HIS A 90 8.36 -1.29 -2.90
CA HIS A 90 7.68 0.00 -2.85
C HIS A 90 7.53 0.61 -4.25
N VAL A 91 8.62 0.65 -5.03
CA VAL A 91 8.58 1.16 -6.41
C VAL A 91 7.62 0.36 -7.28
N LEU A 92 7.69 -0.98 -7.26
CA LEU A 92 6.82 -1.84 -8.06
C LEU A 92 5.34 -1.66 -7.71
N SER A 93 5.02 -1.39 -6.43
CA SER A 93 3.63 -1.21 -5.98
C SER A 93 2.92 0.03 -6.53
N VAL A 94 3.64 0.95 -7.17
CA VAL A 94 3.06 2.17 -7.75
C VAL A 94 3.14 2.20 -9.27
N LEU A 95 3.68 1.16 -9.92
CA LEU A 95 3.93 1.13 -11.36
C LEU A 95 2.86 0.38 -12.18
N GLU A 96 1.68 0.19 -11.62
CA GLU A 96 0.51 -0.26 -12.37
C GLU A 96 0.14 0.74 -13.48
N ASN A 97 0.29 2.03 -13.18
CA ASN A 97 0.14 3.11 -14.15
C ASN A 97 1.50 3.76 -14.46
N PRO A 98 1.72 4.33 -15.66
CA PRO A 98 2.96 5.03 -15.98
C PRO A 98 3.22 6.23 -15.05
N ARG A 99 4.37 6.24 -14.34
CA ARG A 99 4.73 7.32 -13.41
C ARG A 99 6.10 7.92 -13.67
N SER A 100 6.25 9.22 -13.43
CA SER A 100 7.57 9.86 -13.44
C SER A 100 8.36 9.48 -12.18
N MET A 101 9.68 9.68 -12.20
CA MET A 101 10.53 9.45 -11.03
C MET A 101 10.11 10.30 -9.83
N ILE A 102 9.66 11.54 -10.08
CA ILE A 102 9.20 12.47 -9.04
C ILE A 102 7.92 11.94 -8.41
N ASP A 103 6.96 11.49 -9.22
CA ASP A 103 5.71 10.90 -8.73
C ASP A 103 5.99 9.66 -7.86
N ILE A 104 6.88 8.78 -8.31
CA ILE A 104 7.25 7.56 -7.55
C ILE A 104 7.86 7.94 -6.20
N ALA A 105 8.77 8.92 -6.17
CA ALA A 105 9.39 9.39 -4.93
C ALA A 105 8.36 9.97 -3.96
N GLU A 106 7.44 10.80 -4.45
CA GLU A 106 6.41 11.44 -3.62
C GLU A 106 5.45 10.40 -3.02
N ILE A 107 4.98 9.45 -3.84
CA ILE A 107 4.02 8.41 -3.42
C ILE A 107 4.68 7.40 -2.48
N THR A 108 5.88 6.93 -2.80
CA THR A 108 6.55 5.91 -1.98
C THR A 108 7.23 6.47 -0.74
N GLY A 109 7.44 7.79 -0.67
CA GLY A 109 8.24 8.46 0.35
C GLY A 109 9.73 8.13 0.28
N LEU A 110 10.20 7.48 -0.79
CA LEU A 110 11.61 7.18 -1.00
C LEU A 110 12.33 8.41 -1.55
N ASN A 111 13.59 8.61 -1.14
CA ASN A 111 14.40 9.66 -1.75
C ASN A 111 14.65 9.36 -3.25
N ARG A 112 14.79 10.42 -4.05
CA ARG A 112 14.95 10.32 -5.51
C ARG A 112 16.14 9.44 -5.93
N GLN A 113 17.24 9.46 -5.18
CA GLN A 113 18.41 8.64 -5.47
C GLN A 113 18.09 7.14 -5.33
N THR A 114 17.33 6.77 -4.31
CA THR A 114 16.89 5.40 -4.05
C THR A 114 15.89 4.94 -5.10
N VAL A 115 14.96 5.81 -5.50
CA VAL A 115 14.05 5.52 -6.61
C VAL A 115 14.84 5.30 -7.91
N SER A 116 15.77 6.20 -8.22
CA SER A 116 16.61 6.12 -9.42
C SER A 116 17.42 4.82 -9.47
N SER A 117 18.15 4.48 -8.39
CA SER A 117 18.94 3.26 -8.32
C SER A 117 18.08 2.00 -8.39
N THR A 118 16.91 2.01 -7.76
CA THR A 118 15.95 0.90 -7.80
C THR A 118 15.39 0.68 -9.21
N ILE A 119 14.95 1.75 -9.87
CA ILE A 119 14.45 1.70 -11.25
C ILE A 119 15.54 1.21 -12.19
N HIS A 120 16.76 1.74 -12.07
CA HIS A 120 17.89 1.34 -12.89
C HIS A 120 18.18 -0.16 -12.73
N GLU A 121 18.19 -0.68 -11.50
CA GLU A 121 18.42 -2.10 -11.25
C GLU A 121 17.28 -2.98 -11.81
N LEU A 122 16.01 -2.57 -11.64
CA LEU A 122 14.86 -3.30 -12.21
C LEU A 122 14.85 -3.27 -13.75
N ALA A 123 15.28 -2.16 -14.35
CA ALA A 123 15.32 -1.99 -15.80
C ALA A 123 16.37 -2.88 -16.47
N LYS A 124 17.52 -3.16 -15.81
CA LYS A 124 18.54 -4.11 -16.31
C LYS A 124 17.96 -5.49 -16.62
N TYR A 125 16.91 -5.88 -15.91
CA TYR A 125 16.25 -7.18 -16.04
C TYR A 125 14.93 -7.11 -16.80
N GLY A 126 14.58 -5.95 -17.39
CA GLY A 126 13.35 -5.78 -18.15
C GLY A 126 12.06 -5.79 -17.30
N ILE A 127 12.18 -5.67 -15.96
CA ILE A 127 11.03 -5.68 -15.04
C ILE A 127 10.30 -4.34 -15.07
N VAL A 128 11.04 -3.26 -15.24
CA VAL A 128 10.53 -1.90 -15.40
C VAL A 128 10.98 -1.37 -16.75
N LEU A 129 10.05 -0.76 -17.48
CA LEU A 129 10.29 -0.16 -18.80
C LEU A 129 10.12 1.36 -18.70
N LYS A 130 10.83 2.09 -19.56
CA LYS A 130 10.68 3.54 -19.70
C LYS A 130 9.84 3.85 -20.94
N LYS A 131 8.76 4.63 -20.78
CA LYS A 131 7.90 5.14 -21.86
C LYS A 131 7.72 6.64 -21.68
N GLU A 132 8.12 7.45 -22.66
CA GLU A 132 7.89 8.91 -22.68
C GLU A 132 8.24 9.60 -21.35
N SER A 133 9.46 9.36 -20.83
CA SER A 133 9.97 9.85 -19.54
C SER A 133 9.31 9.30 -18.25
N LYS A 134 8.30 8.43 -18.39
CA LYS A 134 7.66 7.70 -17.29
C LYS A 134 8.15 6.26 -17.25
N TYR A 135 7.88 5.60 -16.13
CA TYR A 135 8.20 4.20 -15.88
C TYR A 135 6.92 3.40 -15.70
N ILE A 136 6.93 2.15 -16.17
CA ILE A 136 5.82 1.20 -16.03
C ILE A 136 6.38 -0.19 -15.73
N LEU A 137 5.64 -1.01 -14.99
CA LEU A 137 5.95 -2.43 -14.86
C LEU A 137 5.79 -3.12 -16.23
N SER A 138 6.77 -3.93 -16.60
CA SER A 138 6.72 -4.75 -17.81
C SER A 138 5.63 -5.83 -17.74
N GLU A 139 4.80 -5.90 -18.77
CA GLU A 139 3.79 -6.96 -18.94
C GLU A 139 4.40 -8.36 -19.09
N ARG A 140 5.71 -8.46 -19.35
CA ARG A 140 6.44 -9.74 -19.41
C ARG A 140 6.69 -10.38 -18.04
N HIS A 141 6.42 -9.65 -16.95
CA HIS A 141 6.64 -10.13 -15.58
C HIS A 141 5.35 -10.12 -14.73
N PRO A 142 4.26 -10.77 -15.17
CA PRO A 142 2.99 -10.76 -14.44
C PRO A 142 3.10 -11.45 -13.07
N LEU A 143 3.96 -12.47 -12.93
CA LEU A 143 4.18 -13.13 -11.64
C LEU A 143 4.86 -12.21 -10.63
N ILE A 144 5.73 -11.29 -11.06
CA ILE A 144 6.33 -10.29 -10.17
C ILE A 144 5.26 -9.30 -9.69
N LYS A 145 4.37 -8.84 -10.58
CA LYS A 145 3.21 -8.01 -10.19
C LYS A 145 2.38 -8.72 -9.12
N ASN A 146 1.95 -9.95 -9.42
CA ASN A 146 1.12 -10.75 -8.54
C ASN A 146 1.81 -10.97 -7.17
N PHE A 147 3.12 -11.25 -7.16
CA PHE A 147 3.87 -11.37 -5.93
C PHE A 147 3.88 -10.07 -5.10
N VAL A 148 4.15 -8.93 -5.73
CA VAL A 148 4.17 -7.60 -5.06
C VAL A 148 2.80 -7.30 -4.46
N ASP A 149 1.72 -7.52 -5.21
CA ASP A 149 0.34 -7.27 -4.75
C ASP A 149 -0.03 -8.17 -3.58
N ASN A 150 0.25 -9.48 -3.69
CA ASN A 150 -0.03 -10.43 -2.61
C ASN A 150 0.80 -10.14 -1.37
N TYR A 151 2.07 -9.75 -1.53
CA TYR A 151 2.94 -9.37 -0.42
C TYR A 151 2.37 -8.19 0.35
N TRP A 152 1.97 -7.12 -0.36
CA TRP A 152 1.43 -5.94 0.28
C TRP A 152 0.05 -6.20 0.90
N LYS A 153 -0.80 -7.01 0.27
CA LYS A 153 -2.07 -7.47 0.88
C LYS A 153 -1.83 -8.20 2.20
N TYR A 154 -0.85 -9.11 2.24
CA TYR A 154 -0.49 -9.82 3.48
C TYR A 154 0.02 -8.85 4.56
N VAL A 155 0.94 -7.94 4.20
CA VAL A 155 1.48 -6.95 5.14
C VAL A 155 0.36 -6.06 5.70
N THR A 156 -0.54 -5.59 4.85
CA THR A 156 -1.68 -4.74 5.26
C THR A 156 -2.64 -5.50 6.16
N ASN A 157 -3.07 -6.70 5.78
CA ASN A 157 -3.95 -7.53 6.61
C ASN A 157 -3.33 -7.86 7.97
N LYS A 158 -2.03 -8.16 7.99
CA LYS A 158 -1.30 -8.36 9.24
C LYS A 158 -1.28 -7.08 10.09
N ASN A 159 -1.09 -5.92 9.48
CA ASN A 159 -1.11 -4.64 10.18
C ASN A 159 -2.48 -4.30 10.74
N LEU A 160 -3.54 -4.51 9.97
CA LEU A 160 -4.93 -4.29 10.37
C LEU A 160 -5.32 -5.16 11.57
N ARG A 161 -5.01 -6.46 11.55
CA ARG A 161 -5.25 -7.37 12.69
C ARG A 161 -4.51 -6.97 13.98
N MET A 162 -3.37 -6.29 13.86
CA MET A 162 -2.65 -5.75 15.03
C MET A 162 -3.26 -4.44 15.55
N ILE A 163 -4.06 -3.75 14.74
CA ILE A 163 -4.77 -2.50 15.08
C ILE A 163 -6.07 -2.86 15.80
N SER A 164 -6.95 -3.62 15.16
CA SER A 164 -8.17 -4.20 15.75
C SER A 164 -8.71 -5.32 14.85
N GLU A 165 -9.53 -6.22 15.40
CA GLU A 165 -10.24 -7.23 14.61
C GLU A 165 -11.36 -6.59 13.77
N ASP A 166 -11.93 -5.48 14.23
CA ASP A 166 -13.06 -4.78 13.59
C ASP A 166 -12.64 -3.74 12.53
N THR A 167 -11.38 -3.75 12.09
CA THR A 167 -10.94 -2.83 11.04
C THR A 167 -11.41 -3.29 9.66
N VAL A 168 -11.89 -2.35 8.84
CA VAL A 168 -12.25 -2.60 7.44
C VAL A 168 -11.32 -1.82 6.51
N LEU A 169 -10.63 -2.54 5.63
CA LEU A 169 -9.81 -1.94 4.57
C LEU A 169 -10.71 -1.27 3.53
N ILE A 170 -10.41 -0.02 3.17
CA ILE A 170 -11.15 0.75 2.17
C ILE A 170 -10.34 0.85 0.88
N TRP A 171 -9.05 1.21 1.00
CA TRP A 171 -8.18 1.40 -0.14
C TRP A 171 -6.75 1.02 0.23
N GLN A 172 -5.97 0.53 -0.73
CA GLN A 172 -4.57 0.20 -0.55
C GLN A 172 -3.75 0.49 -1.80
N ARG A 173 -2.54 1.02 -1.60
CA ARG A 173 -1.45 0.92 -2.56
C ARG A 173 -0.12 0.67 -1.86
N GLY A 174 0.48 -0.47 -2.15
CA GLY A 174 1.74 -0.86 -1.53
C GLY A 174 1.65 -0.83 0.00
N PRO A 175 2.53 -0.06 0.69
CA PRO A 175 2.52 0.07 2.14
C PRO A 175 1.45 1.03 2.68
N GLU A 176 0.86 1.89 1.84
CA GLU A 176 -0.14 2.87 2.26
C GLU A 176 -1.55 2.29 2.14
N PHE A 177 -2.40 2.55 3.13
CA PHE A 177 -3.78 2.09 3.09
C PHE A 177 -4.72 2.96 3.92
N LEU A 178 -5.95 3.11 3.42
CA LEU A 178 -7.08 3.75 4.07
C LEU A 178 -7.96 2.67 4.68
N PHE A 179 -8.38 2.86 5.92
CA PHE A 179 -9.25 1.92 6.61
C PHE A 179 -10.22 2.65 7.53
N LYS A 180 -11.32 1.98 7.88
CA LYS A 180 -12.25 2.42 8.91
C LYS A 180 -12.28 1.49 10.11
N ILE A 181 -12.73 2.02 11.23
CA ILE A 181 -13.02 1.30 12.46
C ILE A 181 -14.24 1.94 13.13
N ASP A 182 -15.12 1.12 13.69
CA ASP A 182 -16.37 1.59 14.31
C ASP A 182 -16.15 2.14 15.73
N ILE A 183 -15.13 1.64 16.45
CA ILE A 183 -14.79 2.09 17.80
C ILE A 183 -13.54 2.97 17.76
N ALA A 184 -13.56 4.07 18.52
CA ALA A 184 -12.43 4.97 18.66
C ALA A 184 -11.15 4.21 19.03
N PHE A 185 -10.08 4.48 18.30
CA PHE A 185 -8.77 3.93 18.57
C PHE A 185 -8.31 4.34 19.98
N ASP A 186 -8.04 3.39 20.87
CA ASP A 186 -7.44 3.67 22.18
C ASP A 186 -6.00 4.15 21.96
N GLU A 187 -5.76 5.45 22.14
CA GLU A 187 -4.46 6.06 21.91
C GLU A 187 -3.34 5.45 22.78
N ASN A 188 -3.71 4.83 23.90
CA ASN A 188 -2.79 4.15 24.80
C ASN A 188 -2.40 2.74 24.30
N LYS A 189 -3.21 2.12 23.43
CA LYS A 189 -2.92 0.84 22.77
C LYS A 189 -2.09 0.99 21.50
N LYS A 190 -1.59 2.19 21.15
CA LYS A 190 -0.59 2.39 20.08
C LYS A 190 0.77 1.75 20.46
N LYS A 191 0.83 0.45 20.71
CA LYS A 191 2.07 -0.29 20.90
C LYS A 191 2.81 -0.29 19.56
N ASN A 192 3.90 0.48 19.49
CA ASN A 192 4.99 0.40 18.52
C ASN A 192 4.80 0.94 17.09
N LYS A 193 3.70 1.62 16.75
CA LYS A 193 3.52 2.29 15.43
C LYS A 193 2.87 3.69 15.51
N LYS A 194 3.09 4.42 16.61
CA LYS A 194 2.42 5.71 16.91
C LYS A 194 2.45 6.75 15.77
N ASN A 195 3.48 6.77 14.94
CA ASN A 195 3.69 7.85 13.98
C ASN A 195 3.17 7.55 12.56
N ALA A 196 2.60 6.36 12.34
CA ALA A 196 2.21 5.93 10.99
C ALA A 196 0.69 5.91 10.75
N ILE A 197 -0.14 6.02 11.78
CA ILE A 197 -1.60 6.00 11.67
C ILE A 197 -2.11 7.42 11.90
N HIS A 198 -2.78 7.99 10.91
CA HIS A 198 -3.25 9.37 10.93
C HIS A 198 -4.77 9.43 10.76
N PRO A 199 -5.51 10.20 11.57
CA PRO A 199 -6.92 10.49 11.29
C PRO A 199 -7.03 11.19 9.94
N THR A 200 -8.08 10.90 9.18
CA THR A 200 -8.19 11.39 7.80
C THR A 200 -9.63 11.56 7.33
N ALA A 201 -9.82 12.02 6.09
CA ALA A 201 -11.13 12.25 5.48
C ALA A 201 -12.05 13.08 6.42
N ILE A 202 -13.31 12.69 6.56
CA ILE A 202 -14.29 13.43 7.39
C ILE A 202 -13.87 13.57 8.87
N ASN A 203 -12.99 12.71 9.40
CA ASN A 203 -12.52 12.81 10.79
C ASN A 203 -11.74 14.10 11.09
N VAL A 204 -11.15 14.73 10.07
CA VAL A 204 -10.33 15.94 10.25
C VAL A 204 -11.04 17.23 9.81
N PHE A 205 -12.29 17.13 9.33
CA PHE A 205 -13.06 18.26 8.80
C PHE A 205 -13.29 19.36 9.83
N HIS A 206 -13.40 19.01 11.12
CA HIS A 206 -13.52 19.99 12.21
C HIS A 206 -12.35 20.97 12.29
N LYS A 207 -11.18 20.63 11.72
CA LYS A 207 -10.00 21.52 11.65
C LYS A 207 -10.11 22.57 10.54
N TYR A 208 -11.13 22.45 9.70
CA TYR A 208 -11.43 23.29 8.55
C TYR A 208 -12.84 23.89 8.67
N ASP A 209 -13.36 23.98 9.91
CA ASP A 209 -14.69 24.51 10.21
C ASP A 209 -15.84 23.76 9.49
N LEU A 210 -15.70 22.44 9.32
CA LEU A 210 -16.72 21.57 8.75
C LEU A 210 -17.10 20.48 9.76
N ARG A 211 -18.39 20.35 10.06
CA ARG A 211 -18.94 19.44 11.08
C ARG A 211 -19.70 18.30 10.42
N VAL A 212 -19.03 17.16 10.25
CA VAL A 212 -19.66 15.92 9.80
C VAL A 212 -19.90 15.02 11.01
N MET A 213 -21.16 14.64 11.25
CA MET A 213 -21.50 13.64 12.27
C MET A 213 -21.38 12.24 11.68
N SER A 214 -20.47 11.43 12.23
CA SER A 214 -20.26 10.04 11.81
C SER A 214 -19.74 9.22 12.98
N ASP A 215 -20.35 8.07 13.22
CA ASP A 215 -19.88 7.09 14.19
C ASP A 215 -18.66 6.30 13.66
N THR A 216 -18.56 6.19 12.33
CA THR A 216 -17.41 5.57 11.66
C THR A 216 -16.20 6.51 11.64
N ARG A 217 -15.03 5.97 11.98
CA ARG A 217 -13.77 6.71 11.96
C ARG A 217 -12.82 6.20 10.89
N TYR A 218 -12.25 7.13 10.14
CA TYR A 218 -11.34 6.86 9.03
C TYR A 218 -9.91 7.21 9.39
N TYR A 219 -8.99 6.30 9.05
CA TYR A 219 -7.57 6.44 9.31
C TYR A 219 -6.75 6.05 8.08
N PHE A 220 -5.65 6.76 7.88
CA PHE A 220 -4.68 6.47 6.84
C PHE A 220 -3.38 5.99 7.46
N TYR A 221 -2.91 4.82 7.01
CA TYR A 221 -1.60 4.32 7.38
C TYR A 221 -0.56 4.79 6.35
N THR A 222 0.39 5.61 6.78
CA THR A 222 1.52 6.06 5.97
C THR A 222 2.71 6.49 6.84
N LYS A 223 3.92 6.43 6.28
CA LYS A 223 5.14 6.93 6.94
C LYS A 223 5.37 8.42 6.70
N ARG A 224 4.79 9.00 5.65
CA ARG A 224 4.88 10.44 5.39
C ARG A 224 3.80 11.17 6.18
N LYS A 225 3.94 12.50 6.32
CA LYS A 225 2.89 13.33 6.91
C LYS A 225 1.80 13.56 5.84
N PRO A 226 0.53 13.22 6.12
CA PRO A 226 -0.57 13.56 5.21
C PRO A 226 -0.74 15.08 5.08
N LYS A 227 -1.07 15.53 3.88
CA LYS A 227 -1.41 16.93 3.55
C LYS A 227 -2.93 17.10 3.44
N ALA A 228 -3.39 18.34 3.28
CA ALA A 228 -4.82 18.63 3.18
C ALA A 228 -5.45 17.99 1.92
N GLU A 229 -4.68 17.94 0.84
CA GLU A 229 -5.04 17.29 -0.42
C GLU A 229 -5.23 15.77 -0.25
N ASP A 230 -4.45 15.13 0.64
CA ASP A 230 -4.70 13.72 0.97
C ASP A 230 -6.09 13.54 1.61
N TYR A 231 -6.51 14.45 2.50
CA TYR A 231 -7.82 14.36 3.16
C TYR A 231 -8.97 14.51 2.17
N PHE A 232 -8.81 15.39 1.18
CA PHE A 232 -9.74 15.51 0.05
C PHE A 232 -9.85 14.17 -0.71
N ILE A 233 -8.72 13.62 -1.14
CA ILE A 233 -8.70 12.36 -1.90
C ILE A 233 -9.23 11.19 -1.07
N HIS A 234 -8.84 11.08 0.20
CA HIS A 234 -9.30 10.01 1.08
C HIS A 234 -10.81 10.06 1.31
N THR A 235 -11.41 11.25 1.32
CA THR A 235 -12.87 11.40 1.43
C THR A 235 -13.56 10.80 0.21
N ILE A 236 -13.04 11.05 -0.99
CA ILE A 236 -13.53 10.42 -2.24
C ILE A 236 -13.34 8.91 -2.17
N LEU A 237 -12.17 8.43 -1.72
CA LEU A 237 -11.85 7.00 -1.67
C LEU A 237 -12.69 6.19 -0.67
N ILE A 238 -13.44 6.83 0.25
CA ILE A 238 -14.40 6.12 1.10
C ILE A 238 -15.44 5.41 0.25
N ASP A 239 -16.02 6.14 -0.70
CA ASP A 239 -16.93 5.62 -1.73
C ASP A 239 -16.96 6.63 -2.90
N PRO A 240 -16.20 6.36 -3.98
CA PRO A 240 -16.13 7.27 -5.13
C PRO A 240 -17.47 7.48 -5.84
N HIS A 241 -18.42 6.55 -5.68
CA HIS A 241 -19.73 6.63 -6.31
C HIS A 241 -20.76 7.35 -5.44
N SER A 242 -20.44 7.65 -4.18
CA SER A 242 -21.32 8.39 -3.27
C SER A 242 -21.28 9.89 -3.56
N SER A 243 -22.43 10.43 -3.98
CA SER A 243 -22.62 11.87 -4.13
C SER A 243 -22.43 12.65 -2.83
N ILE A 244 -22.70 12.03 -1.68
CA ILE A 244 -22.48 12.62 -0.36
C ILE A 244 -20.99 12.78 -0.06
N TYR A 245 -20.19 11.72 -0.17
CA TYR A 245 -18.74 11.81 0.11
C TYR A 245 -18.01 12.71 -0.88
N ASN A 246 -18.42 12.69 -2.16
CA ASN A 246 -17.90 13.65 -3.14
C ASN A 246 -18.28 15.09 -2.78
N SER A 247 -19.48 15.34 -2.27
CA SER A 247 -19.90 16.66 -1.77
C SER A 247 -19.09 17.08 -0.53
N TYR A 248 -18.80 16.16 0.39
CA TYR A 248 -17.91 16.42 1.53
C TYR A 248 -16.49 16.77 1.07
N ALA A 249 -15.94 16.04 0.11
CA ALA A 249 -14.64 16.37 -0.47
C ALA A 249 -14.66 17.78 -1.09
N LEU A 250 -15.70 18.12 -1.85
CA LEU A 250 -15.87 19.46 -2.43
C LEU A 250 -16.02 20.56 -1.37
N ALA A 251 -16.75 20.33 -0.28
CA ALA A 251 -16.82 21.26 0.84
C ALA A 251 -15.42 21.54 1.43
N LEU A 252 -14.62 20.49 1.66
CA LEU A 252 -13.24 20.65 2.12
C LEU A 252 -12.38 21.41 1.09
N SER A 253 -12.57 21.16 -0.21
CA SER A 253 -11.80 21.82 -1.27
C SER A 253 -11.93 23.35 -1.24
N SER A 254 -13.07 23.87 -0.78
CA SER A 254 -13.30 25.32 -0.61
C SER A 254 -12.50 25.95 0.54
N LYS A 255 -12.03 25.14 1.49
CA LYS A 255 -11.28 25.57 2.68
C LYS A 255 -9.76 25.46 2.51
N ILE A 256 -9.28 24.92 1.38
CA ILE A 256 -7.86 24.65 1.14
C ILE A 256 -7.38 25.32 -0.14
N SER A 257 -6.10 25.72 -0.18
CA SER A 257 -5.46 26.27 -1.38
C SER A 257 -5.28 25.17 -2.43
N SER A 258 -6.21 25.06 -3.38
CA SER A 258 -6.46 23.83 -4.15
C SER A 258 -5.66 23.65 -5.45
N SER A 259 -4.49 24.27 -5.61
CA SER A 259 -3.72 24.17 -6.87
C SER A 259 -3.11 22.78 -7.13
N GLU A 260 -2.97 21.94 -6.08
CA GLU A 260 -2.36 20.60 -6.20
C GLU A 260 -3.39 19.45 -6.24
N LEU A 261 -4.70 19.71 -6.21
CA LEU A 261 -5.70 18.62 -6.12
C LEU A 261 -5.64 17.63 -7.28
N LEU A 262 -5.45 18.10 -8.52
CA LEU A 262 -5.27 17.22 -9.68
C LEU A 262 -4.01 16.36 -9.58
N LYS A 263 -2.91 16.96 -9.09
CA LYS A 263 -1.65 16.25 -8.86
C LYS A 263 -1.82 15.12 -7.83
N PHE A 264 -2.55 15.38 -6.75
CA PHE A 264 -2.91 14.34 -5.79
C PHE A 264 -3.88 13.31 -6.38
N GLY A 265 -4.88 13.73 -7.16
CA GLY A 265 -5.74 12.81 -7.92
C GLY A 265 -4.94 11.82 -8.75
N LYS A 266 -3.93 12.31 -9.48
CA LYS A 266 -2.97 11.48 -10.22
C LYS A 266 -2.15 10.56 -9.32
N TYR A 267 -1.74 11.03 -8.15
CA TYR A 267 -1.04 10.16 -7.18
C TYR A 267 -1.89 9.00 -6.73
N TYR A 268 -3.21 9.14 -6.64
CA TYR A 268 -4.14 8.08 -6.24
C TYR A 268 -4.82 7.35 -7.42
N ASP A 269 -4.48 7.68 -8.67
CA ASP A 269 -5.09 7.15 -9.89
C ASP A 269 -6.59 7.48 -10.02
N ILE A 270 -7.00 8.65 -9.52
CA ILE A 270 -8.37 9.18 -9.60
C ILE A 270 -8.41 10.60 -10.20
N GLU A 271 -7.42 10.97 -11.01
CA GLU A 271 -7.28 12.30 -11.61
C GLU A 271 -8.54 12.75 -12.37
N ASP A 272 -9.10 11.88 -13.20
CA ASP A 272 -10.31 12.17 -13.98
C ASP A 272 -11.54 12.40 -13.08
N HIS A 273 -11.63 11.67 -11.96
CA HIS A 273 -12.69 11.85 -10.97
C HIS A 273 -12.56 13.21 -10.30
N VAL A 274 -11.36 13.57 -9.85
CA VAL A 274 -11.08 14.88 -9.25
C VAL A 274 -11.39 16.00 -10.24
N LYS A 275 -10.97 15.87 -11.50
CA LYS A 275 -11.28 16.83 -12.56
C LYS A 275 -12.78 17.02 -12.73
N THR A 276 -13.54 15.91 -12.78
CA THR A 276 -15.01 15.95 -12.87
C THR A 276 -15.64 16.73 -11.71
N LEU A 277 -15.14 16.55 -10.48
CA LEU A 277 -15.62 17.29 -9.30
C LEU A 277 -15.28 18.79 -9.37
N LEU A 278 -14.09 19.15 -9.84
CA LEU A 278 -13.70 20.56 -9.97
C LEU A 278 -14.54 21.27 -11.06
N GLU A 279 -14.74 20.64 -12.21
CA GLU A 279 -15.60 21.17 -13.28
C GLU A 279 -17.05 21.38 -12.81
N TYR A 280 -17.54 20.56 -11.87
CA TYR A 280 -18.86 20.73 -11.28
C TYR A 280 -18.99 22.04 -10.49
N VAL A 281 -17.96 22.38 -9.70
CA VAL A 281 -17.92 23.63 -8.92
C VAL A 281 -17.87 24.84 -9.84
N ASP A 282 -17.09 24.77 -10.91
CA ASP A 282 -16.99 25.85 -11.90
C ASP A 282 -18.30 26.05 -12.66
N ALA A 283 -18.90 24.96 -13.13
CA ALA A 283 -20.12 25.00 -13.93
C ALA A 283 -21.39 25.28 -13.09
N LYS A 284 -21.33 25.07 -11.76
CA LYS A 284 -22.45 25.24 -10.81
C LYS A 284 -23.71 24.48 -11.23
N LYS A 285 -23.52 23.33 -11.87
CA LYS A 285 -24.59 22.46 -12.36
C LYS A 285 -24.12 21.01 -12.33
N LYS A 286 -25.07 20.10 -12.11
CA LYS A 286 -24.79 18.66 -12.13
C LYS A 286 -24.18 18.29 -13.49
N ASN A 287 -22.99 17.67 -13.46
CA ASN A 287 -22.25 17.24 -14.63
C ASN A 287 -22.00 15.72 -14.67
N SER A 288 -22.29 15.01 -13.56
CA SER A 288 -22.07 13.57 -13.42
C SER A 288 -23.01 12.97 -12.37
N ASN A 289 -23.02 11.64 -12.27
CA ASN A 289 -23.74 10.92 -11.21
C ASN A 289 -23.01 10.95 -9.85
N PHE A 290 -21.77 11.43 -9.82
CA PHE A 290 -20.94 11.50 -8.62
C PHE A 290 -21.23 12.71 -7.75
N VAL A 291 -22.09 13.62 -8.20
CA VAL A 291 -22.38 14.90 -7.52
C VAL A 291 -23.87 15.09 -7.33
N LEU A 292 -24.23 15.79 -6.27
CA LEU A 292 -25.59 16.24 -6.02
C LEU A 292 -25.99 17.34 -7.02
N PRO A 293 -27.29 17.55 -7.27
CA PRO A 293 -27.77 18.81 -7.84
C PRO A 293 -27.19 20.02 -7.09
N TRP A 294 -26.86 21.10 -7.82
CA TRP A 294 -26.13 22.24 -7.25
C TRP A 294 -26.83 22.90 -6.05
N ASN A 295 -28.17 22.92 -6.03
CA ASN A 295 -28.92 23.46 -4.91
C ASN A 295 -28.77 22.58 -3.65
N GLU A 296 -28.92 21.26 -3.78
CA GLU A 296 -28.71 20.30 -2.68
C GLU A 296 -27.28 20.35 -2.14
N TYR A 297 -26.28 20.50 -3.02
CA TYR A 297 -24.89 20.68 -2.60
C TYR A 297 -24.71 21.95 -1.75
N LYS A 298 -25.27 23.09 -2.17
CA LYS A 298 -25.19 24.34 -1.39
C LYS A 298 -25.84 24.20 -0.02
N ASP A 299 -26.99 23.53 0.05
CA ASP A 299 -27.69 23.33 1.31
C ASP A 299 -26.89 22.40 2.23
N LEU A 300 -26.32 21.31 1.69
CA LEU A 300 -25.39 20.45 2.41
C LEU A 300 -24.17 21.21 2.93
N VAL A 301 -23.55 22.08 2.14
CA VAL A 301 -22.38 22.87 2.58
C VAL A 301 -22.76 23.80 3.75
N LYS A 302 -23.93 24.44 3.70
CA LYS A 302 -24.41 25.28 4.81
C LYS A 302 -24.63 24.47 6.10
N ASP A 303 -25.14 23.24 5.98
CA ASP A 303 -25.36 22.37 7.14
C ASP A 303 -24.05 21.89 7.78
N LEU A 304 -22.95 21.91 7.03
CA LEU A 304 -21.61 21.53 7.53
C LEU A 304 -20.88 22.67 8.24
N GLU A 305 -21.17 23.93 7.93
CA GLU A 305 -20.53 25.12 8.53
C GLU A 305 -21.16 25.49 9.89
#